data_AF-A0A4P5ZS90-F1
#
_entry.id   AF-A0A4P5ZS90-F1
#
_cell.length_a   1.000
_cell.length_b   1.000
_cell.length_c   1.000
_cell.angle_alpha   90.00
_cell.angle_beta   90.00
_cell.angle_gamma   90.00
#
_symmetry.space_group_name_H-M   'P 1'
#
loop_
_entity.id
_entity.type
_entity.pdbx_description
1 polymer ?
#
loop_
_entity_poly.entity_id
_entity_poly.type
_entity_poly.pdbx_seq_one_letter_code
_entity_poly.pdbx_strand_id
1 'polypeptide(L)' 'MPGEFLNLSHCFGEDFSRITELNEQYADLPGDFADLSLVAISERLNIPAIATLDSDFGVYRRYRKQAFERVFRPED' A
#
# COMPACT_ATOMS: atom_id res chain seq x y z
N MET A 1 -16.46 -20.56 -4.60
CA MET A 1 -15.01 -20.83 -4.52
C MET A 1 -14.72 -21.44 -3.16
N PRO A 2 -14.04 -22.58 -3.05
CA PRO A 2 -13.71 -23.18 -1.75
C PRO A 2 -12.85 -22.20 -0.94
N GLY A 3 -13.33 -21.82 0.25
CA GLY A 3 -12.58 -21.26 1.38
C GLY A 3 -11.51 -20.21 1.08
N GLU A 4 -11.91 -18.98 0.71
CA GLU A 4 -10.99 -17.85 0.82
C GLU A 4 -10.76 -17.53 2.30
N PHE A 5 -9.57 -17.86 2.80
CA PHE A 5 -9.15 -17.43 4.13
C PHE A 5 -8.68 -15.98 4.07
N LEU A 6 -9.24 -15.14 4.94
CA LEU A 6 -8.72 -13.79 5.16
C LEU A 6 -7.38 -13.90 5.90
N ASN A 7 -6.31 -13.48 5.24
CA ASN A 7 -4.99 -13.37 5.86
C ASN A 7 -4.80 -11.96 6.43
N LEU A 8 -4.63 -11.88 7.75
CA LEU A 8 -4.32 -10.63 8.45
C LEU A 8 -2.81 -10.49 8.59
N SER A 9 -2.29 -9.33 8.20
CA SER A 9 -0.87 -9.00 8.36
C SER A 9 -0.68 -8.01 9.49
N HIS A 10 0.29 -8.28 10.35
CA HIS A 10 0.74 -7.34 11.38
C HIS A 10 1.80 -6.41 10.81
N CYS A 11 1.86 -5.18 11.33
CA CYS A 11 3.01 -4.30 11.15
C CYS A 11 4.10 -4.67 12.17
N PHE A 12 5.32 -4.87 11.70
CA PHE A 12 6.51 -5.11 12.52
C PHE A 12 7.38 -3.86 12.61
N GLY A 13 8.44 -3.90 13.43
CA GLY A 13 9.34 -2.75 13.64
C GLY A 13 9.88 -2.17 12.33
N GLU A 14 10.24 -3.04 11.39
CA GLU A 14 10.75 -2.68 10.07
C GLU A 14 9.70 -1.94 9.22
N ASP A 15 8.41 -2.29 9.37
CA ASP A 15 7.33 -1.60 8.67
C ASP A 15 7.20 -0.15 9.18
N PHE A 16 7.35 0.10 10.48
CA PHE A 16 7.30 1.46 11.03
C PHE A 16 8.48 2.32 10.57
N SER A 17 9.69 1.75 10.52
CA SER A 17 10.84 2.44 9.93
C SER A 17 10.58 2.78 8.47
N ARG A 18 10.03 1.84 7.69
CA ARG A 18 9.69 2.08 6.29
C ARG A 18 8.59 3.11 6.11
N ILE A 19 7.56 3.11 6.96
CA ILE A 19 6.50 4.12 6.96
C ILE A 19 7.08 5.51 7.23
N THR A 20 8.08 5.63 8.11
CA THR A 20 8.73 6.92 8.40
C THR A 20 9.45 7.46 7.17
N GLU A 21 10.20 6.61 6.46
CA GLU A 21 10.85 6.98 5.19
C GLU A 21 9.83 7.38 4.11
N LEU A 22 8.73 6.63 3.99
CA LEU A 22 7.67 6.93 3.04
C LEU A 22 6.97 8.26 3.38
N ASN A 23 6.80 8.55 4.66
CA ASN A 23 6.20 9.80 5.12
C ASN A 23 7.06 11.00 4.75
N GLU A 24 8.39 10.88 4.85
CA GLU A 24 9.32 11.90 4.35
C GLU A 24 9.27 12.01 2.81
N GLN A 25 9.24 10.88 2.11
CA GLN A 25 9.22 10.83 0.65
C GLN A 25 7.95 11.45 0.05
N TYR A 26 6.81 11.27 0.72
CA TYR A 26 5.49 11.70 0.27
C TYR A 26 4.94 12.86 1.11
N ALA A 27 5.81 13.64 1.76
CA ALA A 27 5.42 14.74 2.64
C ALA A 27 4.54 15.82 1.98
N ASP A 28 4.56 15.91 0.64
CA ASP A 28 3.74 16.84 -0.14
C ASP A 28 2.33 16.30 -0.45
N LEU A 29 2.05 15.03 -0.18
CA LEU A 29 0.72 14.42 -0.30
C LEU A 29 0.01 14.41 1.07
N PRO A 30 -1.33 14.48 1.12
CA PRO A 30 -2.11 14.38 2.35
C PRO A 30 -2.19 12.95 2.90
N GLY A 31 -1.18 12.11 2.63
CA GLY A 31 -1.15 10.71 2.99
C GLY A 31 -1.21 10.48 4.49
N ASP A 32 -2.08 9.57 4.93
CA ASP A 32 -2.16 9.20 6.33
C ASP A 32 -1.34 7.93 6.65
N PHE A 33 -1.25 7.62 7.94
CA PHE A 33 -0.52 6.43 8.40
C PHE A 33 -1.07 5.13 7.81
N ALA A 34 -2.37 5.05 7.50
CA ALA A 34 -2.99 3.85 6.98
C ALA A 34 -2.52 3.57 5.54
N ASP A 35 -2.47 4.60 4.69
CA ASP A 35 -1.98 4.46 3.31
C ASP A 35 -0.52 4.01 3.26
N LEU A 36 0.34 4.67 4.04
CA LEU A 36 1.77 4.34 4.06
C LEU A 36 2.02 2.95 4.65
N SER A 37 1.17 2.50 5.59
CA SER A 37 1.20 1.12 6.10
C SER A 37 0.90 0.11 4.99
N LEU A 38 -0.07 0.40 4.11
CA LEU A 38 -0.38 -0.47 2.97
C LEU A 38 0.78 -0.52 1.98
N VAL A 39 1.48 0.60 1.74
CA VAL A 39 2.69 0.62 0.90
C VAL A 39 3.79 -0.25 1.51
N ALA A 40 4.10 -0.07 2.79
CA ALA A 40 5.15 -0.84 3.47
C ALA A 40 4.83 -2.36 3.48
N ILE A 41 3.60 -2.75 3.83
CA ILE A 41 3.17 -4.15 3.83
C ILE A 41 3.21 -4.74 2.40
N SER A 42 2.77 -3.97 1.41
CA SER A 42 2.80 -4.38 0.00
C SER A 42 4.22 -4.61 -0.51
N GLU A 43 5.19 -3.81 -0.08
CA GLU A 43 6.61 -4.02 -0.37
C GLU A 43 7.11 -5.29 0.32
N ARG A 44 6.89 -5.45 1.63
CA ARG A 44 7.36 -6.61 2.41
C ARG A 44 6.81 -7.94 1.93
N LEU A 45 5.51 -7.99 1.62
CA LEU A 45 4.84 -9.22 1.17
C LEU A 45 4.96 -9.43 -0.36
N ASN A 46 5.54 -8.48 -1.07
CA ASN A 46 5.59 -8.44 -2.51
C ASN A 46 4.22 -8.60 -3.20
N ILE A 47 3.19 -7.90 -2.71
CA ILE A 47 1.83 -7.95 -3.27
C ILE A 47 1.53 -6.65 -4.02
N PRO A 48 1.49 -6.63 -5.37
CA PRO A 48 1.17 -5.42 -6.16
C PRO A 48 -0.32 -5.06 -6.15
N ALA A 49 -1.18 -6.05 -5.95
CA ALA A 49 -2.62 -5.91 -6.05
C ALA A 49 -3.18 -5.08 -4.89
N ILE A 50 -4.05 -4.12 -5.20
CA ILE A 50 -4.76 -3.33 -4.20
C ILE A 50 -6.22 -3.11 -4.55
N ALA A 51 -7.07 -3.22 -3.54
CA ALA A 51 -8.48 -2.91 -3.55
C ALA A 51 -8.68 -1.57 -2.81
N THR A 52 -8.76 -0.46 -3.55
CA THR A 52 -8.98 0.87 -2.96
C THR A 52 -9.70 1.79 -3.93
N LEU A 53 -10.54 2.68 -3.38
CA LEU A 53 -11.15 3.80 -4.10
C LEU A 53 -10.31 5.08 -3.98
N ASP A 54 -9.26 5.06 -3.16
CA ASP A 54 -8.39 6.20 -2.96
C ASP A 54 -7.52 6.46 -4.20
N SER A 55 -7.61 7.68 -4.71
CA SER A 55 -6.87 8.14 -5.87
C SER A 55 -5.37 8.24 -5.62
N ASP A 56 -4.92 8.44 -4.38
CA ASP A 56 -3.52 8.69 -4.01
C ASP A 56 -2.64 7.46 -4.28
N PHE A 57 -3.22 6.25 -4.31
CA PHE A 57 -2.56 5.04 -4.81
C PHE A 57 -2.21 5.06 -6.31
N GLY A 58 -2.67 6.08 -7.05
CA GLY A 58 -2.17 6.41 -8.38
C GLY A 58 -0.78 7.07 -8.35
N VAL A 59 -0.41 7.70 -7.24
CA VAL A 59 0.86 8.39 -7.02
C VAL A 59 1.84 7.51 -6.24
N TYR A 60 1.38 6.82 -5.18
CA TYR A 60 2.24 5.92 -4.41
C TYR A 60 2.88 4.85 -5.29
N ARG A 61 4.12 4.51 -4.95
CA ARG A 61 4.91 3.49 -5.64
C ARG A 61 5.48 2.52 -4.63
N ARG A 62 5.45 1.24 -5.01
CA ARG A 62 6.16 0.15 -4.35
C ARG A 62 7.65 0.21 -4.72
N TYR A 63 8.43 -0.69 -4.13
CA TYR A 63 9.85 -0.87 -4.42
C TYR A 63 10.15 -0.87 -5.93
N ARG A 64 11.30 -0.29 -6.31
CA ARG A 64 11.69 -0.03 -7.72
C ARG A 64 10.70 0.83 -8.51
N LYS A 65 9.97 1.72 -7.83
CA LYS A 65 9.01 2.65 -8.45
C LYS A 65 7.87 1.94 -9.18
N GLN A 66 7.50 0.74 -8.73
CA GLN A 66 6.40 -0.01 -9.33
C GLN A 66 5.05 0.58 -8.92
N ALA A 67 4.13 0.73 -9.86
CA ALA A 67 2.75 1.12 -9.56
C ALA A 67 1.98 -0.04 -8.93
N PHE A 68 0.90 0.29 -8.22
CA PHE A 68 -0.06 -0.70 -7.74
C PHE A 68 -0.94 -1.23 -8.88
N GLU A 69 -1.33 -2.49 -8.78
CA GLU A 69 -2.31 -3.13 -9.65
C GLU A 69 -3.70 -3.00 -8.99
N ARG A 70 -4.52 -2.09 -9.50
CA ARG A 70 -5.89 -1.92 -8.98
C ARG A 70 -6.76 -3.10 -9.40
N VAL A 71 -7.29 -3.84 -8.42
CA VAL A 71 -8.14 -5.02 -8.67
C VAL A 71 -9.56 -4.65 -9.11
N PHE A 72 -9.99 -3.42 -8.83
CA PHE A 72 -11.15 -2.78 -9.42
C PHE A 72 -10.83 -1.31 -9.66
N ARG A 73 -11.54 -0.69 -10.60
CA ARG A 73 -11.62 0.77 -10.74
C ARG A 73 -13.09 1.15 -10.56
N PRO A 74 -13.43 2.20 -9.80
CA PRO A 74 -14.78 2.74 -9.88
C PRO A 74 -15.06 3.08 -11.35
N GLU A 75 -16.24 2.71 -11.84
CA GLU A 75 -16.65 2.86 -13.25
C GLU A 75 -16.42 4.31 -13.73
N ASP A 76 -15.88 4.46 -14.94
CA ASP A 76 -15.66 5.75 -15.63
C ASP A 76 -16.97 6.51 -15.88
#